data_AF-A0A2Z2HE50-F1
#
_entry.id   AF-A0A2Z2HE50-F1
#
_cell.length_a   1.000
_cell.length_b   1.000
_cell.length_c   1.000
_cell.angle_alpha   90.00
_cell.angle_beta   90.00
_cell.angle_gamma   90.00
#
_symmetry.space_group_name_H-M   'P 1'
#
loop_
_entity.id
_entity.type
_entity.pdbx_description
1 polymer ?
#
loop_
_entity_poly.entity_id
_entity_poly.type
_entity_poly.pdbx_seq_one_letter_code
_entity_poly.pdbx_strand_id
1 'polypeptide(L)'
;MVRNSSSVVKEILGRVIAYHTAFTLLPGVSVPGAVFLSQAFYWSKNSKTKTRNGWFYKNQRGEDSWESETGLTPKQQANARKSLVEIGVLEEERRDVPAKIWYRVNCERLLELLADQLDEEPSRNACASQFFPLVDSTFPYGQSGNQDGQILNRQKGESITETTAQSTTKNKKKDSSDQKSYSKELSPVQIAEYRGQQKADAIAKNYGSDKVGAIAFEEMRRKIRTQGSNFTKQR
;
A
#
# COMPACT_ATOMS: atom_id res chain seq x y z
N MET A 1 -7.14 -46.85 0.24
CA MET A 1 -6.68 -46.08 -0.93
C MET A 1 -5.54 -45.19 -0.49
N VAL A 2 -4.31 -45.45 -0.94
CA VAL A 2 -3.14 -44.61 -0.63
C VAL A 2 -3.25 -43.34 -1.47
N ARG A 3 -3.36 -42.18 -0.84
CA ARG A 3 -3.30 -40.90 -1.54
C ARG A 3 -1.86 -40.69 -2.01
N ASN A 4 -1.65 -40.72 -3.32
CA ASN A 4 -0.33 -40.41 -3.90
C ASN A 4 0.01 -38.94 -3.62
N SER A 5 1.22 -38.68 -3.10
CA SER A 5 1.66 -37.34 -2.71
C SER A 5 1.54 -36.33 -3.87
N SER A 6 1.80 -36.76 -5.11
CA SER A 6 1.64 -35.91 -6.30
C SER A 6 0.19 -35.46 -6.53
N SER A 7 -0.80 -36.32 -6.28
CA SER A 7 -2.21 -35.99 -6.44
C SER A 7 -2.68 -34.98 -5.38
N VAL A 8 -2.25 -35.16 -4.13
CA VAL A 8 -2.56 -34.23 -3.03
C VAL A 8 -1.95 -32.85 -3.30
N VAL A 9 -0.71 -32.80 -3.80
CA VAL A 9 -0.07 -31.53 -4.17
C VAL A 9 -0.86 -30.82 -5.27
N LYS A 10 -1.32 -31.53 -6.31
CA LYS A 10 -2.14 -30.93 -7.38
C LYS A 10 -3.47 -30.37 -6.86
N GLU A 11 -4.12 -31.07 -5.92
CA GLU A 11 -5.34 -30.59 -5.29
C GLU A 11 -5.10 -29.31 -4.47
N ILE A 12 -3.98 -29.22 -3.75
CA ILE A 12 -3.62 -28.05 -2.94
C ILE A 12 -3.23 -26.84 -3.80
N LEU A 13 -2.43 -27.06 -4.86
CA LEU A 13 -1.94 -25.99 -5.74
C LEU A 13 -3.06 -25.30 -6.53
N GLY A 14 -4.20 -25.97 -6.72
CA GLY A 14 -5.34 -25.43 -7.42
C GLY A 14 -5.04 -25.15 -8.90
N ARG A 15 -5.65 -24.08 -9.44
CA ARG A 15 -5.59 -23.76 -10.87
C ARG A 15 -4.33 -22.97 -11.20
N VAL A 16 -3.55 -23.50 -12.15
CA VAL A 16 -2.43 -22.77 -12.76
C VAL A 16 -2.95 -21.73 -13.75
N ILE A 17 -2.34 -20.53 -13.73
CA ILE A 17 -2.60 -19.48 -14.71
C ILE A 17 -1.35 -19.24 -15.55
N ALA A 18 -1.52 -19.29 -16.88
CA ALA A 18 -0.50 -18.85 -17.82
C ALA A 18 -0.66 -17.33 -18.05
N TYR A 19 0.46 -16.62 -18.17
CA TYR A 19 0.47 -15.20 -18.49
C TYR A 19 1.41 -14.93 -19.69
N HIS A 20 1.17 -13.84 -20.39
CA HIS A 20 2.00 -13.41 -21.51
C HIS A 20 3.17 -12.57 -21.00
N THR A 21 4.39 -13.06 -21.20
CA THR A 21 5.61 -12.33 -20.82
C THR A 21 5.82 -11.08 -21.67
N ALA A 22 5.32 -11.05 -22.91
CA ALA A 22 5.36 -9.84 -23.75
C ALA A 22 4.78 -8.59 -23.07
N PHE A 23 3.84 -8.75 -22.13
CA PHE A 23 3.28 -7.62 -21.39
C PHE A 23 4.24 -6.99 -20.36
N THR A 24 5.33 -7.68 -19.99
CA THR A 24 6.39 -7.06 -19.16
C THR A 24 7.26 -6.10 -19.95
N LEU A 25 7.12 -6.07 -21.28
CA LEU A 25 7.84 -5.15 -22.17
C LEU A 25 7.17 -3.78 -22.23
N LEU A 26 5.92 -3.69 -21.77
CA LEU A 26 5.18 -2.44 -21.77
C LEU A 26 5.81 -1.44 -20.79
N PRO A 27 5.89 -0.15 -21.16
CA PRO A 27 6.51 0.87 -20.32
C PRO A 27 5.91 0.91 -18.91
N GLY A 28 6.75 0.80 -17.89
CA GLY A 28 6.34 0.87 -16.48
C GLY A 28 5.52 -0.32 -15.97
N VAL A 29 5.37 -1.40 -16.75
CA VAL A 29 4.60 -2.58 -16.35
C VAL A 29 5.48 -3.61 -15.66
N SER A 30 5.19 -3.85 -14.37
CA SER A 30 5.84 -4.90 -13.58
C SER A 30 5.24 -6.29 -13.87
N VAL A 31 5.88 -7.37 -13.39
CA VAL A 31 5.35 -8.75 -13.50
C VAL A 31 3.90 -8.88 -12.97
N PRO A 32 3.53 -8.32 -11.79
CA PRO A 32 2.13 -8.26 -11.37
C PRO A 32 1.21 -7.57 -12.36
N GLY A 33 1.68 -6.51 -13.03
CA GLY A 33 0.97 -5.81 -14.10
C GLY A 33 0.74 -6.71 -15.32
N ALA A 34 1.77 -7.43 -15.76
CA ALA A 34 1.66 -8.38 -16.88
C ALA A 34 0.73 -9.56 -16.57
N VAL A 35 0.77 -10.10 -15.35
CA VAL A 35 -0.16 -11.14 -14.89
C VAL A 35 -1.59 -10.61 -14.87
N PHE A 36 -1.81 -9.42 -14.28
CA PHE A 36 -3.12 -8.79 -14.26
C PHE A 36 -3.65 -8.53 -15.67
N LEU A 37 -2.83 -7.98 -16.56
CA LEU A 37 -3.21 -7.70 -17.95
C LEU A 37 -3.52 -8.98 -18.73
N SER A 38 -2.73 -10.05 -18.53
CA SER A 38 -3.01 -11.36 -19.16
C SER A 38 -4.38 -11.88 -18.79
N GLN A 39 -4.72 -11.79 -17.51
CA GLN A 39 -6.02 -12.24 -17.04
C GLN A 39 -7.15 -11.29 -17.49
N ALA A 40 -6.93 -9.97 -17.50
CA ALA A 40 -7.88 -9.01 -18.06
C ALA A 40 -8.14 -9.23 -19.57
N PHE A 41 -7.10 -9.54 -20.33
CA PHE A 41 -7.20 -9.86 -21.75
C PHE A 41 -7.92 -11.20 -22.00
N TYR A 42 -7.75 -12.18 -21.09
CA TYR A 42 -8.57 -13.39 -21.13
C TYR A 42 -10.06 -13.07 -20.92
N TRP A 43 -10.39 -12.23 -19.93
CA TRP A 43 -11.77 -11.82 -19.66
C TRP A 43 -12.39 -10.96 -20.78
N SER A 44 -11.59 -10.19 -21.52
CA SER A 44 -12.06 -9.38 -22.65
C SER A 44 -12.58 -10.21 -23.83
N LYS A 45 -12.08 -11.46 -23.98
CA LYS A 45 -12.51 -12.39 -25.05
C LYS A 45 -13.89 -13.00 -24.82
N ASN A 46 -14.43 -12.92 -23.60
CA ASN A 46 -15.73 -13.49 -23.24
C ASN A 46 -16.86 -12.83 -24.05
N SER A 47 -17.83 -13.64 -24.52
CA SER A 47 -18.95 -13.14 -25.34
C SER A 47 -19.77 -12.07 -24.60
N LYS A 48 -19.98 -12.25 -23.29
CA LYS A 48 -20.67 -11.26 -22.44
C LYS A 48 -19.95 -9.92 -22.37
N THR A 49 -18.63 -9.92 -22.49
CA THR A 49 -17.81 -8.70 -22.51
C THR A 49 -17.99 -7.97 -23.84
N LYS A 50 -18.03 -8.72 -24.96
CA LYS A 50 -18.29 -8.16 -26.30
C LYS A 50 -19.67 -7.51 -26.40
N THR A 51 -20.71 -8.12 -25.82
CA THR A 51 -22.06 -7.53 -25.78
C THR A 51 -22.15 -6.27 -24.92
N ARG A 52 -21.10 -5.95 -24.16
CA ARG A 52 -21.02 -4.81 -23.25
C ARG A 52 -19.92 -3.83 -23.66
N ASN A 53 -19.66 -3.75 -24.97
CA ASN A 53 -18.66 -2.84 -25.54
C ASN A 53 -17.26 -3.02 -24.93
N GLY A 54 -16.90 -4.27 -24.62
CA GLY A 54 -15.60 -4.62 -24.05
C GLY A 54 -15.51 -4.49 -22.52
N TRP A 55 -16.56 -4.03 -21.85
CA TRP A 55 -16.57 -3.84 -20.40
C TRP A 55 -16.96 -5.11 -19.63
N PHE A 56 -16.15 -5.45 -18.64
CA PHE A 56 -16.43 -6.51 -17.67
C PHE A 56 -16.15 -6.02 -16.25
N TYR A 57 -16.65 -6.71 -15.24
CA TYR A 57 -16.38 -6.40 -13.84
C TYR A 57 -15.80 -7.63 -13.15
N LYS A 58 -15.00 -7.38 -12.11
CA LYS A 58 -14.43 -8.44 -11.29
C LYS A 58 -14.12 -7.90 -9.89
N ASN A 59 -14.38 -8.71 -8.87
CA ASN A 59 -14.07 -8.32 -7.50
C ASN A 59 -12.56 -8.37 -7.25
N GLN A 60 -12.08 -7.55 -6.32
CA GLN A 60 -10.66 -7.56 -5.92
C GLN A 60 -10.33 -8.72 -4.96
N ARG A 61 -11.29 -9.10 -4.10
CA ARG A 61 -11.16 -10.16 -3.08
C ARG A 61 -12.36 -11.12 -3.11
N GLY A 62 -12.19 -12.30 -2.52
CA GLY A 62 -13.20 -13.35 -2.42
C GLY A 62 -13.00 -14.48 -3.42
N GLU A 63 -13.94 -15.43 -3.46
CA GLU A 63 -13.84 -16.64 -4.29
C GLU A 63 -13.85 -16.32 -5.80
N ASP A 64 -14.70 -15.38 -6.23
CA ASP A 64 -14.79 -14.93 -7.64
C ASP A 64 -14.07 -13.59 -7.84
N SER A 65 -12.74 -13.58 -7.63
CA SER A 65 -11.95 -12.34 -7.58
C SER A 65 -10.58 -12.42 -8.24
N TRP A 66 -9.99 -11.24 -8.48
CA TRP A 66 -8.60 -11.11 -8.91
C TRP A 66 -7.61 -11.78 -7.97
N GLU A 67 -7.81 -11.69 -6.66
CA GLU A 67 -6.91 -12.30 -5.66
C GLU A 67 -6.97 -13.82 -5.75
N SER A 68 -8.16 -14.41 -5.89
CA SER A 68 -8.31 -15.86 -6.01
C SER A 68 -7.79 -16.40 -7.33
N GLU A 69 -7.83 -15.61 -8.41
CA GLU A 69 -7.27 -16.02 -9.70
C GLU A 69 -5.74 -15.88 -9.69
N THR A 70 -5.26 -14.66 -9.46
CA THR A 70 -3.86 -14.32 -9.72
C THR A 70 -2.94 -14.47 -8.51
N GLY A 71 -3.48 -14.63 -7.30
CA GLY A 71 -2.72 -14.56 -6.05
C GLY A 71 -2.22 -13.16 -5.71
N LEU A 72 -2.54 -12.14 -6.50
CA LEU A 72 -2.10 -10.76 -6.24
C LEU A 72 -2.88 -10.17 -5.08
N THR A 73 -2.17 -9.61 -4.10
CA THR A 73 -2.77 -8.83 -3.01
C THR A 73 -3.45 -7.57 -3.57
N PRO A 74 -4.45 -6.98 -2.88
CA PRO A 74 -5.09 -5.77 -3.39
C PRO A 74 -4.16 -4.58 -3.62
N LYS A 75 -3.07 -4.49 -2.85
CA LYS A 75 -2.02 -3.47 -3.06
C LYS A 75 -1.29 -3.71 -4.39
N GLN A 76 -0.92 -4.95 -4.68
CA GLN A 76 -0.31 -5.31 -5.96
C GLN A 76 -1.27 -5.10 -7.12
N GLN A 77 -2.54 -5.48 -6.96
CA GLN A 77 -3.59 -5.22 -7.95
C GLN A 77 -3.74 -3.72 -8.20
N ALA A 78 -3.78 -2.89 -7.15
CA ALA A 78 -3.90 -1.44 -7.30
C ALA A 78 -2.70 -0.83 -8.05
N ASN A 79 -1.48 -1.27 -7.72
CA ASN A 79 -0.27 -0.82 -8.42
C ASN A 79 -0.25 -1.27 -9.89
N ALA A 80 -0.62 -2.53 -10.16
CA ALA A 80 -0.74 -3.07 -11.51
C ALA A 80 -1.77 -2.30 -12.35
N ARG A 81 -2.95 -2.04 -11.79
CA ARG A 81 -3.96 -1.24 -12.47
C ARG A 81 -3.48 0.18 -12.74
N LYS A 82 -2.85 0.82 -11.74
CA LYS A 82 -2.32 2.18 -11.88
C LYS A 82 -1.37 2.29 -13.08
N SER A 83 -0.38 1.39 -13.19
CA SER A 83 0.58 1.44 -14.30
C SER A 83 -0.09 1.17 -15.65
N LEU A 84 -1.07 0.25 -15.71
CA LEU A 84 -1.78 -0.08 -16.95
C LEU A 84 -2.73 1.03 -17.42
N VAL A 85 -3.35 1.74 -16.47
CA VAL A 85 -4.19 2.92 -16.75
C VAL A 85 -3.34 4.09 -17.20
N GLU A 86 -2.17 4.30 -16.59
CA GLU A 86 -1.23 5.36 -16.93
C GLU A 86 -0.74 5.28 -18.38
N ILE A 87 -0.51 4.07 -18.91
CA ILE A 87 -0.15 3.86 -20.33
C ILE A 87 -1.35 3.75 -21.28
N GLY A 88 -2.57 3.82 -20.76
CA GLY A 88 -3.82 3.77 -21.52
C GLY A 88 -4.25 2.39 -22.01
N VAL A 89 -3.59 1.31 -21.57
CA VAL A 89 -3.92 -0.08 -21.97
C VAL A 89 -5.14 -0.61 -21.21
N LEU A 90 -5.34 -0.16 -19.97
CA LEU A 90 -6.49 -0.52 -19.15
C LEU A 90 -7.34 0.72 -18.90
N GLU A 91 -8.64 0.59 -19.12
CA GLU A 91 -9.63 1.58 -18.69
C GLU A 91 -10.40 1.04 -17.48
N GLU A 92 -10.65 1.89 -16.49
CA GLU A 92 -11.44 1.54 -15.31
C GLU A 92 -12.56 2.55 -15.04
N GLU A 93 -13.74 2.05 -14.68
CA GLU A 93 -14.90 2.87 -14.32
C GLU A 93 -15.64 2.30 -13.12
N ARG A 94 -16.14 3.15 -12.22
CA ARG A 94 -17.03 2.72 -11.13
C ARG A 94 -18.48 2.88 -11.57
N ARG A 95 -19.24 1.78 -11.56
CA ARG A 95 -20.67 1.76 -11.92
C ARG A 95 -21.47 0.93 -10.91
N ASP A 96 -22.79 1.00 -11.00
CA ASP A 96 -23.76 0.25 -10.17
C ASP A 96 -23.81 0.64 -8.68
N VAL A 97 -24.81 0.12 -7.97
CA VAL A 97 -24.97 0.21 -6.52
C VAL A 97 -25.24 -1.20 -5.98
N PRO A 98 -24.41 -1.77 -5.06
CA PRO A 98 -23.15 -1.21 -4.57
C PRO A 98 -22.11 -1.06 -5.69
N ALA A 99 -21.23 -0.05 -5.55
CA ALA A 99 -20.28 0.33 -6.60
C ALA A 99 -19.31 -0.80 -6.96
N LYS A 100 -19.31 -1.19 -8.24
CA LYS A 100 -18.42 -2.17 -8.84
C LYS A 100 -17.43 -1.47 -9.76
N ILE A 101 -16.22 -2.03 -9.85
CA ILE A 101 -15.22 -1.56 -10.80
C ILE A 101 -15.37 -2.38 -12.08
N TRP A 102 -15.57 -1.65 -13.16
CA TRP A 102 -15.61 -2.11 -14.53
C TRP A 102 -14.25 -1.88 -15.17
N TYR A 103 -13.84 -2.81 -16.00
CA TYR A 103 -12.56 -2.85 -16.69
C TYR A 103 -12.80 -3.03 -18.19
N ARG A 104 -11.98 -2.38 -19.00
CA ARG A 104 -11.87 -2.62 -20.44
C ARG A 104 -10.41 -2.58 -20.85
N VAL A 105 -9.99 -3.54 -21.67
CA VAL A 105 -8.67 -3.53 -22.27
C VAL A 105 -8.75 -2.76 -23.59
N ASN A 106 -7.94 -1.71 -23.72
CA ASN A 106 -7.81 -0.98 -24.98
C ASN A 106 -6.84 -1.76 -25.89
N CYS A 107 -7.40 -2.56 -26.79
CA CYS A 107 -6.63 -3.39 -27.71
C CYS A 107 -5.86 -2.58 -28.76
N GLU A 108 -6.37 -1.41 -29.17
CA GLU A 108 -5.68 -0.53 -30.11
C GLU A 108 -4.41 0.02 -29.48
N ARG A 109 -4.54 0.57 -28.26
CA ARG A 109 -3.38 1.07 -27.51
C ARG A 109 -2.37 -0.03 -27.17
N LEU A 110 -2.86 -1.22 -26.85
CA LEU A 110 -2.00 -2.38 -26.60
C LEU A 110 -1.22 -2.80 -27.86
N LEU A 111 -1.86 -2.76 -29.03
CA LEU A 111 -1.22 -3.10 -30.29
C LEU A 111 -0.13 -2.09 -30.65
N GLU A 112 -0.42 -0.78 -30.54
CA GLU A 112 0.57 0.29 -30.76
C GLU A 112 1.83 0.07 -29.92
N LEU A 113 1.66 -0.10 -28.60
CA LEU A 113 2.78 -0.26 -27.68
C LEU A 113 3.57 -1.54 -27.90
N LEU A 114 2.95 -2.61 -28.40
CA LEU A 114 3.65 -3.86 -28.71
C LEU A 114 4.35 -3.80 -30.07
N ALA A 115 3.79 -3.09 -31.05
CA ALA A 115 4.39 -2.89 -32.36
C ALA A 115 5.67 -2.04 -32.26
N ASP A 116 5.64 -0.97 -31.46
CA ASP A 116 6.82 -0.12 -31.20
C ASP A 116 8.01 -0.92 -30.64
N GLN A 117 7.75 -2.03 -29.93
CA GLN A 117 8.80 -2.90 -29.40
C GLN A 117 9.35 -3.91 -30.42
N LEU A 118 8.65 -4.11 -31.55
CA LEU A 118 9.06 -5.02 -32.61
C LEU A 118 9.85 -4.31 -33.71
N ASP A 119 9.57 -3.02 -33.95
CA ASP A 119 10.22 -2.22 -35.00
C ASP A 119 11.60 -1.68 -34.61
N GLU A 120 11.97 -1.75 -33.32
CA GLU A 120 13.34 -1.55 -32.84
C GLU A 120 14.20 -2.78 -33.21
N GLU A 121 14.72 -2.80 -34.45
CA GLU A 121 15.56 -3.87 -34.99
C GLU A 121 16.66 -4.31 -34.00
N PRO A 122 16.72 -5.60 -33.61
CA PRO A 122 17.78 -6.09 -32.76
C PRO A 122 19.08 -6.10 -33.56
N SER A 123 20.05 -5.28 -33.15
CA SER A 123 21.46 -5.58 -33.41
C SER A 123 21.70 -7.05 -33.02
N ARG A 124 21.87 -7.90 -34.04
CA ARG A 124 21.84 -9.38 -33.98
C ARG A 124 23.03 -9.99 -33.24
N ASN A 125 23.29 -9.59 -32.00
CA ASN A 125 24.29 -10.22 -31.13
C ASN A 125 24.01 -10.03 -29.62
N ALA A 126 22.74 -9.92 -29.21
CA ALA A 126 22.36 -10.19 -27.83
C ALA A 126 21.61 -11.52 -27.80
N CYS A 127 22.27 -12.53 -27.22
CA CYS A 127 21.67 -13.78 -26.77
C CYS A 127 20.27 -13.51 -26.19
N ALA A 128 19.29 -14.35 -26.53
CA ALA A 128 17.92 -14.30 -26.04
C ALA A 128 17.87 -14.50 -24.52
N SER A 129 18.27 -13.50 -23.74
CA SER A 129 17.87 -13.35 -22.36
C SER A 129 16.66 -12.44 -22.36
N GLN A 130 15.51 -13.02 -22.06
CA GLN A 130 14.22 -12.36 -21.80
C GLN A 130 14.25 -11.53 -20.49
N PHE A 131 15.39 -10.91 -20.20
CA PHE A 131 15.64 -10.05 -19.06
C PHE A 131 16.11 -8.71 -19.63
N PHE A 132 15.21 -7.73 -19.66
CA PHE A 132 15.60 -6.35 -19.84
C PHE A 132 16.43 -5.96 -18.61
N PRO A 133 17.54 -5.22 -18.78
CA PRO A 133 18.32 -4.76 -17.64
C PRO A 133 17.40 -3.95 -16.74
N LEU A 134 17.39 -4.32 -15.46
CA LEU A 134 16.81 -3.56 -14.36
C LEU A 134 17.15 -2.08 -14.59
N VAL A 135 16.15 -1.29 -14.99
CA VAL A 135 16.28 0.17 -15.03
C VAL A 135 16.82 0.59 -13.68
N ASP A 136 17.89 1.40 -13.70
CA ASP A 136 18.73 1.77 -12.57
C ASP A 136 17.87 2.19 -11.37
N SER A 137 17.57 1.19 -10.55
CA SER A 137 16.76 1.35 -9.37
C SER A 137 17.77 1.59 -8.27
N THR A 138 18.15 2.85 -8.11
CA THR A 138 18.87 3.36 -6.95
C THR A 138 18.00 3.16 -5.70
N PHE A 139 17.85 1.92 -5.26
CA PHE A 139 17.46 1.56 -3.92
C PHE A 139 18.74 1.61 -3.08
N PRO A 140 18.89 2.56 -2.15
CA PRO A 140 20.06 2.61 -1.29
C PRO A 140 20.01 1.40 -0.36
N TYR A 141 20.85 0.41 -0.65
CA TYR A 141 21.15 -0.66 0.29
C TYR A 141 21.97 -0.06 1.43
N GLY A 142 21.46 -0.14 2.66
CA GLY A 142 22.13 0.38 3.84
C GLY A 142 23.52 -0.24 4.02
N GLN A 143 24.56 0.61 4.03
CA GLN A 143 25.91 0.20 4.41
C GLN A 143 26.07 0.34 5.93
N SER A 144 26.20 -0.80 6.60
CA SER A 144 26.66 -0.90 7.97
C SER A 144 28.18 -1.13 8.00
N GLY A 145 28.91 -0.10 8.45
CA GLY A 145 30.14 -0.14 9.25
C GLY A 145 31.42 -0.77 8.68
N ASN A 146 32.48 0.02 8.47
CA ASN A 146 33.56 0.21 9.48
C ASN A 146 34.75 1.07 8.97
N GLN A 147 35.05 2.16 9.72
CA GLN A 147 36.37 2.67 10.19
C GLN A 147 37.49 2.93 9.14
N ASP A 148 38.14 4.09 8.99
CA ASP A 148 38.47 5.21 9.89
C ASP A 148 38.85 6.51 9.13
N GLY A 149 38.56 7.65 9.76
CA GLY A 149 39.45 8.83 9.76
C GLY A 149 39.37 9.88 8.64
N GLN A 150 38.49 10.89 8.79
CA GLN A 150 38.85 12.29 9.08
C GLN A 150 37.65 13.24 8.85
N ILE A 151 37.38 14.05 9.87
CA ILE A 151 36.23 14.95 9.99
C ILE A 151 36.45 16.21 9.13
N LEU A 152 35.54 16.48 8.19
CA LEU A 152 35.32 17.83 7.67
C LEU A 152 33.94 18.34 8.08
N ASN A 153 34.00 19.28 9.00
CA ASN A 153 32.91 20.05 9.57
C ASN A 153 32.34 20.99 8.48
N ARG A 154 31.04 20.93 8.15
CA ARG A 154 30.38 22.06 7.46
C ARG A 154 28.88 22.17 7.73
N GLN A 155 28.60 23.03 8.71
CA GLN A 155 27.48 23.94 8.89
C GLN A 155 26.05 23.53 8.48
N LYS A 156 25.28 23.31 9.55
CA LYS A 156 23.84 23.55 9.75
C LYS A 156 23.27 24.63 8.82
N GLY A 157 22.47 24.21 7.84
CA GLY A 157 21.56 25.08 7.08
C GLY A 157 20.17 25.08 7.72
N GLU A 158 19.60 26.27 7.84
CA GLU A 158 18.44 26.60 8.66
C GLU A 158 17.13 26.01 8.14
N SER A 159 16.35 25.45 9.07
CA SER A 159 15.00 24.96 8.85
C SER A 159 14.05 26.15 8.74
N ILE A 160 13.56 26.43 7.54
CA ILE A 160 12.36 27.25 7.35
C ILE A 160 11.20 26.37 6.91
N THR A 161 10.22 26.24 7.80
CA THR A 161 8.79 26.27 7.51
C THR A 161 8.05 26.11 8.83
N GLU A 162 7.81 27.26 9.45
CA GLU A 162 6.72 27.43 10.42
C GLU A 162 5.40 27.19 9.69
N THR A 163 4.52 26.35 10.25
CA THR A 163 3.07 26.49 10.04
C THR A 163 2.38 26.25 11.37
N THR A 164 2.09 27.38 11.99
CA THR A 164 1.28 27.64 13.18
C THR A 164 -0.10 26.97 13.12
N ALA A 165 -0.45 26.21 14.14
CA ALA A 165 -1.83 25.95 14.53
C ALA A 165 -2.00 26.41 16.00
N GLN A 166 -2.48 27.65 16.18
CA GLN A 166 -2.98 28.10 17.47
C GLN A 166 -4.38 27.49 17.67
N SER A 167 -4.57 26.74 18.75
CA SER A 167 -5.91 26.44 19.28
C SER A 167 -5.99 26.97 20.71
N THR A 168 -6.65 28.10 20.83
CA THR A 168 -6.98 28.81 22.07
C THR A 168 -8.16 28.11 22.73
N THR A 169 -8.09 27.78 24.02
CA THR A 169 -9.32 27.63 24.83
C THR A 169 -9.07 28.16 26.24
N LYS A 170 -9.74 29.27 26.53
CA LYS A 170 -9.78 29.91 27.85
C LYS A 170 -10.66 29.08 28.79
N ASN A 171 -10.15 28.82 29.98
CA ASN A 171 -10.91 28.37 31.14
C ASN A 171 -11.94 29.43 31.56
N LYS A 172 -13.16 29.01 31.88
CA LYS A 172 -14.08 29.79 32.72
C LYS A 172 -14.79 28.87 33.71
N LYS A 173 -14.49 29.07 35.00
CA LYS A 173 -15.29 28.56 36.13
C LYS A 173 -16.63 29.28 36.15
N LYS A 174 -17.70 28.55 36.47
CA LYS A 174 -18.80 29.04 37.30
C LYS A 174 -19.46 27.86 38.01
N ASP A 175 -19.71 28.07 39.29
CA ASP A 175 -20.25 27.11 40.24
C ASP A 175 -21.75 26.83 40.06
N SER A 176 -22.13 25.69 40.66
CA SER A 176 -23.38 25.34 41.36
C SER A 176 -24.64 24.88 40.58
N SER A 177 -25.03 23.66 40.97
CA SER A 177 -26.37 23.03 41.12
C SER A 177 -27.30 22.94 39.90
N ASP A 178 -27.44 21.73 39.33
CA ASP A 178 -28.64 20.87 39.51
C ASP A 178 -28.59 19.61 38.62
N GLN A 179 -29.25 18.55 39.10
CA GLN A 179 -29.29 17.21 38.53
C GLN A 179 -29.96 17.14 37.14
N LYS A 180 -29.35 16.41 36.17
CA LYS A 180 -30.04 15.51 35.22
C LYS A 180 -29.07 14.74 34.30
N SER A 181 -29.32 13.45 34.17
CA SER A 181 -28.67 12.50 33.26
C SER A 181 -28.68 12.98 31.81
N TYR A 182 -27.51 13.03 31.16
CA TYR A 182 -27.38 13.11 29.70
C TYR A 182 -26.12 12.35 29.26
N SER A 183 -26.31 11.30 28.46
CA SER A 183 -25.24 10.60 27.75
C SER A 183 -24.55 11.57 26.80
N LYS A 184 -23.34 11.97 27.16
CA LYS A 184 -22.54 12.95 26.40
C LYS A 184 -22.02 12.28 25.13
N GLU A 185 -22.71 12.47 24.00
CA GLU A 185 -22.14 12.11 22.71
C GLU A 185 -20.85 12.90 22.50
N LEU A 186 -19.75 12.17 22.27
CA LEU A 186 -18.43 12.75 22.07
C LEU A 186 -18.43 13.56 20.77
N SER A 187 -17.89 14.78 20.81
CA SER A 187 -17.75 15.63 19.63
C SER A 187 -16.96 14.91 18.53
N PRO A 188 -17.24 15.14 17.23
CA PRO A 188 -16.49 14.54 16.12
C PRO A 188 -14.96 14.65 16.25
N VAL A 189 -14.47 15.74 16.85
CA VAL A 189 -13.05 15.95 17.14
C VAL A 189 -12.55 14.97 18.21
N GLN A 190 -13.33 14.78 19.28
CA GLN A 190 -13.02 13.83 20.36
C GLN A 190 -13.09 12.38 19.86
N ILE A 191 -13.99 12.07 18.92
CA ILE A 191 -14.06 10.75 18.27
C ILE A 191 -12.82 10.51 17.42
N ALA A 192 -12.35 11.52 16.67
CA ALA A 192 -11.15 11.42 15.86
C ALA A 192 -9.89 11.25 16.73
N GLU A 193 -9.78 12.01 17.82
CA GLU A 193 -8.69 11.88 18.80
C GLU A 193 -8.69 10.49 19.45
N TYR A 194 -9.86 10.00 19.89
CA TYR A 194 -10.00 8.68 20.50
C TYR A 194 -9.62 7.55 19.52
N ARG A 195 -10.04 7.65 18.26
CA ARG A 195 -9.66 6.69 17.21
C ARG A 195 -8.18 6.74 16.88
N GLY A 196 -7.57 7.93 16.93
CA GLY A 196 -6.13 8.12 16.77
C GLY A 196 -5.34 7.43 17.88
N GLN A 197 -5.77 7.61 19.14
CA GLN A 197 -5.16 6.97 20.30
C GLN A 197 -5.25 5.43 20.22
N GLN A 198 -6.42 4.88 19.91
CA GLN A 198 -6.60 3.43 19.79
C GLN A 198 -5.70 2.79 18.72
N LYS A 199 -5.45 3.48 17.60
CA LYS A 199 -4.53 3.01 16.57
C LYS A 199 -3.07 3.03 17.03
N ALA A 200 -2.65 4.10 17.71
CA ALA A 200 -1.30 4.21 18.25
C ALA A 200 -1.01 3.10 19.29
N ASP A 201 -1.97 2.83 20.17
CA ASP A 201 -1.87 1.80 21.20
C ASP A 201 -1.80 0.38 20.60
N ALA A 202 -2.56 0.10 19.54
CA ALA A 202 -2.51 -1.18 18.84
C ALA A 202 -1.16 -1.43 18.14
N ILE A 203 -0.59 -0.39 17.53
CA ILE A 203 0.73 -0.48 16.90
C ILE A 203 1.80 -0.75 17.96
N ALA A 204 1.77 -0.04 19.09
CA ALA A 204 2.78 -0.19 20.15
C ALA A 204 2.70 -1.56 20.88
N LYS A 205 1.51 -2.15 21.03
CA LYS A 205 1.36 -3.54 21.53
C LYS A 205 2.04 -4.57 20.62
N ASN A 206 2.00 -4.37 19.30
CA ASN A 206 2.72 -5.24 18.36
C ASN A 206 4.25 -5.14 18.52
N TYR A 207 4.76 -4.09 19.16
CA TYR A 207 6.18 -3.92 19.50
C TYR A 207 6.52 -4.30 20.95
N GLY A 208 5.62 -4.99 21.67
CA GLY A 208 5.89 -5.55 22.99
C GLY A 208 5.93 -4.54 24.14
N SER A 209 5.33 -3.36 23.97
CA SER A 209 5.24 -2.36 25.03
C SER A 209 3.87 -2.43 25.72
N ASP A 210 3.83 -2.93 26.96
CA ASP A 210 2.60 -3.10 27.74
C ASP A 210 2.04 -1.78 28.31
N LYS A 211 2.76 -0.67 28.12
CA LYS A 211 2.40 0.64 28.68
C LYS A 211 2.36 1.69 27.59
N VAL A 212 1.15 2.06 27.19
CA VAL A 212 0.87 3.00 26.08
C VAL A 212 -0.12 4.08 26.50
N GLY A 213 -0.20 5.17 25.72
CA GLY A 213 -1.12 6.27 25.96
C GLY A 213 -0.90 7.06 27.25
N ALA A 214 -1.99 7.45 27.92
CA ALA A 214 -1.96 8.28 29.13
C ALA A 214 -1.14 7.66 30.27
N ILE A 215 -1.12 6.32 30.37
CA ILE A 215 -0.38 5.57 31.38
C ILE A 215 1.13 5.71 31.19
N ALA A 216 1.62 5.64 29.95
CA ALA A 216 3.04 5.87 29.64
C ALA A 216 3.46 7.30 29.97
N PHE A 217 2.59 8.27 29.68
CA PHE A 217 2.84 9.68 29.95
C PHE A 217 2.85 9.99 31.46
N GLU A 218 1.96 9.39 32.23
CA GLU A 218 1.97 9.49 33.69
C GLU A 218 3.19 8.83 34.31
N GLU A 219 3.64 7.68 33.80
CA GLU A 219 4.84 7.02 34.31
C GLU A 219 6.10 7.83 33.97
N MET A 220 6.18 8.42 32.78
CA MET A 220 7.24 9.34 32.41
C MET A 220 7.26 10.57 33.32
N ARG A 221 6.09 11.19 33.57
CA ARG A 221 5.95 12.31 34.51
C ARG A 221 6.33 11.92 35.94
N ARG A 222 5.96 10.72 36.37
CA ARG A 222 6.30 10.17 37.69
C ARG A 222 7.81 10.00 37.82
N LYS A 223 8.48 9.43 36.81
CA LYS A 223 9.95 9.26 36.75
C LYS A 223 10.67 10.60 36.79
N ILE A 224 10.20 11.60 36.04
CA ILE A 224 10.77 12.96 36.05
C ILE A 224 10.65 13.59 37.44
N ARG A 225 9.49 13.43 38.11
CA ARG A 225 9.27 13.96 39.47
C ARG A 225 10.14 13.27 40.53
N THR A 226 10.39 11.96 40.40
CA THR A 226 11.28 11.23 41.32
C THR A 226 12.75 11.61 41.12
N GLN A 227 13.18 11.81 39.88
CA GLN A 227 14.52 12.30 39.55
C GLN A 227 14.76 13.74 40.05
N GLY A 228 13.75 14.61 39.99
CA GLY A 228 13.83 15.98 40.53
C GLY A 228 13.85 16.06 42.07
N SER A 229 13.26 15.08 42.77
CA SER A 229 13.27 15.02 44.24
C SER A 229 14.61 14.55 44.83
N ASN A 230 15.44 13.83 44.06
CA ASN A 230 16.76 13.39 44.50
C ASN A 230 17.82 14.51 44.42
N PHE A 231 17.54 15.60 43.71
CA PHE A 231 18.44 16.75 43.59
C PHE A 231 18.35 17.76 44.75
N THR A 232 17.38 17.60 45.66
CA THR A 232 17.12 18.55 46.77
C THR A 232 17.49 18.03 48.16
N LYS A 233 18.06 16.80 48.26
CA LYS A 233 18.55 16.22 49.53
C LYS A 233 20.08 16.12 49.65
N GLN A 234 20.82 16.78 48.77
CA GLN A 234 22.27 16.97 48.91
C GLN A 234 22.58 18.47 48.93
N ARG A 235 22.24 19.13 50.03
CA ARG A 235 22.89 20.35 50.50
C ARG A 235 22.88 20.35 52.02
#